data_AF-A0A9X6WJ16-F1
#
_entry.id   AF-A0A9X6WJ16-F1
#
_cell.length_a   1.000
_cell.length_b   1.000
_cell.length_c   1.000
_cell.angle_alpha   90.00
_cell.angle_beta   90.00
_cell.angle_gamma   90.00
#
_symmetry.space_group_name_H-M   'P 1'
#
loop_
_entity.id
_entity.type
_entity.pdbx_description
1 polymer ?
#
loop_
_entity_poly.entity_id
_entity_poly.type
_entity_poly.pdbx_seq_one_letter_code
_entity_poly.pdbx_strand_id
1 'polypeptide(L)'
;MSITEGEQKLYENTIQSLKNMDFENWAATSFADKQFRLVFIKTMSNLIQEHCVRHEVELPDDMLLKNNKLAKSVFEDVLRDAFKVAVNHPKKRASQEKAAAKFKLAKPKELAGYGTGKLAEFFGVSVTTINNWIGEGRFLWEQENGRMVKVVRKTPKEKIKIHPDTWFDAPSGVRYQVKEVAEAFQADQHEWESSKQENTVSEQEQIQLYLDHFKKKYNGEDFNAVFGNKNWDSMTSEEETDAAMWSFFLQRISDEENTRD
;
A
#
# COMPACT_ATOMS: atom_id res chain seq x y z
N MET A 1 -10.40 5.82 18.78
CA MET A 1 -11.40 5.27 19.73
C MET A 1 -11.06 5.68 21.16
N SER A 2 -11.97 6.35 21.88
CA SER A 2 -11.74 6.74 23.27
C SER A 2 -11.85 5.54 24.22
N ILE A 3 -10.98 5.50 25.23
CA ILE A 3 -11.05 4.54 26.34
C ILE A 3 -11.57 5.25 27.59
N THR A 4 -12.49 4.59 28.31
CA THR A 4 -13.09 5.07 29.56
C THR A 4 -12.08 5.01 30.72
N GLU A 5 -12.34 5.71 31.83
CA GLU A 5 -11.45 5.67 33.01
C GLU A 5 -11.31 4.26 33.61
N GLY A 6 -12.36 3.44 33.55
CA GLY A 6 -12.33 2.05 33.98
C GLY A 6 -11.42 1.20 33.08
N GLU A 7 -11.51 1.39 31.77
CA GLU A 7 -10.64 0.74 30.79
C GLU A 7 -9.18 1.20 30.91
N GLN A 8 -8.95 2.47 31.26
CA GLN A 8 -7.59 3.00 31.49
C GLN A 8 -6.90 2.32 32.66
N LYS A 9 -7.59 2.25 33.81
CA LYS A 9 -7.06 1.58 35.02
C LYS A 9 -6.81 0.10 34.78
N LEU A 10 -7.72 -0.57 34.07
CA LEU A 10 -7.56 -1.97 33.69
C LEU A 10 -6.28 -2.16 32.86
N TYR A 11 -6.10 -1.36 31.82
CA TYR A 11 -4.95 -1.46 30.92
C TYR A 11 -3.62 -1.17 31.61
N GLU A 12 -3.57 -0.14 32.45
CA GLU A 12 -2.37 0.24 33.20
C GLU A 12 -1.97 -0.83 34.24
N ASN A 13 -2.94 -1.37 34.97
CA ASN A 13 -2.70 -2.47 35.91
C ASN A 13 -2.15 -3.71 35.20
N THR A 14 -2.68 -4.02 34.01
CA THR A 14 -2.21 -5.13 33.20
C THR A 14 -0.81 -4.87 32.61
N ILE A 15 -0.47 -3.65 32.18
CA ILE A 15 0.91 -3.33 31.80
C ILE A 15 1.85 -3.47 32.99
N GLN A 16 1.43 -3.04 34.19
CA GLN A 16 2.28 -3.11 35.37
C GLN A 16 2.55 -4.55 35.82
N SER A 17 1.60 -5.47 35.62
CA SER A 17 1.82 -6.90 35.91
C SER A 17 2.85 -7.55 34.98
N LEU A 18 3.06 -7.02 33.77
CA LEU A 18 4.09 -7.49 32.83
C LEU A 18 5.50 -7.39 33.44
N LYS A 19 5.76 -6.41 34.31
CA LYS A 19 7.06 -6.26 34.98
C LYS A 19 7.36 -7.40 35.96
N ASN A 20 6.33 -7.96 36.57
CA ASN A 20 6.44 -8.90 37.69
C ASN A 20 6.22 -10.35 37.27
N MET A 21 5.80 -10.59 36.02
CA MET A 21 5.48 -11.92 35.48
C MET A 21 6.32 -12.22 34.25
N ASP A 22 6.48 -13.51 33.93
CA ASP A 22 6.95 -13.93 32.61
C ASP A 22 5.95 -13.49 31.53
N PHE A 23 6.46 -13.18 30.33
CA PHE A 23 5.66 -12.75 29.19
C PHE A 23 4.60 -13.78 28.78
N GLU A 24 4.91 -15.07 28.76
CA GLU A 24 3.95 -16.11 28.35
C GLU A 24 2.79 -16.21 29.34
N ASN A 25 3.10 -16.26 30.64
CA ASN A 25 2.11 -16.26 31.71
C ASN A 25 1.28 -14.96 31.74
N TRP A 26 1.93 -13.83 31.53
CA TRP A 26 1.26 -12.54 31.42
C TRP A 26 0.30 -12.50 30.23
N ALA A 27 0.72 -12.99 29.06
CA ALA A 27 -0.12 -13.01 27.87
C ALA A 27 -1.33 -13.93 28.06
N ALA A 28 -1.12 -15.13 28.61
CA ALA A 28 -2.19 -16.09 28.88
C ALA A 28 -3.26 -15.51 29.82
N THR A 29 -2.83 -14.82 30.89
CA THR A 29 -3.75 -14.22 31.86
C THR A 29 -4.42 -12.96 31.35
N SER A 30 -3.67 -12.08 30.68
CA SER A 30 -4.16 -10.80 30.18
C SER A 30 -5.13 -10.96 29.01
N PHE A 31 -4.80 -11.82 28.04
CA PHE A 31 -5.66 -12.04 26.87
C PHE A 31 -6.83 -13.01 27.14
N ALA A 32 -6.83 -13.71 28.27
CA ALA A 32 -8.04 -14.41 28.73
C ALA A 32 -9.17 -13.41 29.06
N ASP A 33 -8.84 -12.25 29.63
CA ASP A 33 -9.82 -11.20 29.91
C ASP A 33 -10.36 -10.57 28.62
N LYS A 34 -11.68 -10.68 28.44
CA LYS A 34 -12.40 -10.08 27.31
C LYS A 34 -12.32 -8.55 27.32
N GLN A 35 -12.35 -7.93 28.50
CA GLN A 35 -12.30 -6.48 28.64
C GLN A 35 -10.93 -5.96 28.24
N PHE A 36 -9.85 -6.56 28.76
CA PHE A 36 -8.49 -6.21 28.35
C PHE A 36 -8.28 -6.34 26.84
N ARG A 37 -8.76 -7.43 26.20
CA ARG A 37 -8.67 -7.60 24.74
C ARG A 37 -9.30 -6.46 23.96
N LEU A 38 -10.49 -6.03 24.35
CA LEU A 38 -11.19 -4.92 23.69
C LEU A 38 -10.43 -3.61 23.88
N VAL A 39 -9.91 -3.35 25.07
CA VAL A 39 -9.11 -2.15 25.35
C VAL A 39 -7.80 -2.17 24.57
N PHE A 40 -7.11 -3.32 24.51
CA PHE A 40 -5.90 -3.52 23.72
C PHE A 40 -6.13 -3.25 22.23
N ILE A 41 -7.21 -3.77 21.64
CA ILE A 41 -7.55 -3.48 20.24
C ILE A 41 -7.80 -1.98 20.04
N LYS A 42 -8.53 -1.33 20.97
CA LYS A 42 -8.78 0.12 20.91
C LYS A 42 -7.50 0.94 21.00
N THR A 43 -6.59 0.61 21.92
CA THR A 43 -5.33 1.35 22.14
C THR A 43 -4.37 1.15 20.96
N MET A 44 -4.22 -0.07 20.47
CA MET A 44 -3.36 -0.38 19.31
C MET A 44 -3.90 0.23 18.02
N SER A 45 -5.22 0.17 17.80
CA SER A 45 -5.84 0.82 16.64
C SER A 45 -5.58 2.34 16.63
N ASN A 46 -5.63 2.99 17.79
CA ASN A 46 -5.28 4.41 17.90
C ASN A 46 -3.80 4.67 17.61
N LEU A 47 -2.90 3.81 18.09
CA LEU A 47 -1.47 3.93 17.86
C LEU A 47 -1.14 3.85 16.36
N ILE A 48 -1.76 2.89 15.66
CA ILE A 48 -1.62 2.71 14.21
C ILE A 48 -2.17 3.93 13.46
N GLN A 49 -3.36 4.41 13.85
CA GLN A 49 -4.02 5.55 13.19
C GLN A 49 -3.29 6.88 13.36
N GLU A 50 -2.63 7.14 14.50
CA GLU A 50 -1.89 8.37 14.72
C GLU A 50 -0.49 8.38 14.07
N HIS A 51 -0.09 7.32 13.33
CA HIS A 51 1.28 7.11 12.79
C HIS A 51 2.39 7.41 13.83
N CYS A 52 2.07 7.23 15.12
CA CYS A 52 2.83 7.82 16.21
C CYS A 52 3.84 6.83 16.80
N VAL A 53 4.28 5.85 16.02
CA VAL A 53 5.34 4.92 16.41
C VAL A 53 6.67 5.66 16.22
N ARG A 54 7.06 6.46 17.21
CA ARG A 54 8.42 6.98 17.31
C ARG A 54 9.31 5.89 17.88
N HIS A 55 9.64 4.88 17.09
CA HIS A 55 10.84 4.10 17.39
C HIS A 55 12.01 4.74 16.66
N GLU A 56 12.81 5.52 17.39
CA GLU A 56 14.10 6.07 16.94
C GLU A 56 15.19 4.98 16.80
N VAL A 57 14.84 3.70 16.97
CA VAL A 57 15.79 2.59 16.92
C VAL A 57 15.26 1.56 15.93
N GLU A 58 15.85 1.53 14.73
CA GLU A 58 15.72 0.40 13.80
C GLU A 58 16.42 -0.82 14.42
N LEU A 59 15.69 -1.57 15.24
CA LEU A 59 16.16 -2.85 15.75
C LEU A 59 15.91 -3.91 14.67
N PRO A 60 16.95 -4.63 14.21
CA PRO A 60 16.77 -5.76 13.30
C PRO A 60 15.84 -6.82 13.92
N ASP A 61 14.90 -7.33 13.11
CA ASP A 61 13.93 -8.35 13.54
C ASP A 61 14.61 -9.60 14.15
N ASP A 62 15.81 -9.93 13.67
CA ASP A 62 16.57 -11.07 14.15
C ASP A 62 17.07 -10.91 15.60
N MET A 63 17.28 -9.67 16.08
CA MET A 63 17.65 -9.40 17.47
C MET A 63 16.45 -9.50 18.42
N LEU A 64 15.25 -9.09 17.96
CA LEU A 64 14.02 -9.21 18.73
C LEU A 64 13.63 -10.69 18.92
N LEU A 65 13.75 -11.50 17.86
CA LEU A 65 13.41 -12.92 17.90
C LEU A 65 14.37 -13.75 18.77
N LYS A 66 15.64 -13.35 18.89
CA LYS A 66 16.65 -14.07 19.69
C LYS A 66 16.68 -13.68 21.16
N ASN A 67 16.18 -12.49 21.52
CA ASN A 67 16.28 -11.96 22.89
C ASN A 67 14.91 -11.63 23.48
N ASN A 68 14.31 -12.63 24.15
CA ASN A 68 13.00 -12.50 24.80
C ASN A 68 12.95 -11.33 25.81
N LYS A 69 14.03 -11.04 26.54
CA LYS A 69 14.07 -9.90 27.48
C LYS A 69 13.98 -8.55 26.76
N LEU A 70 14.65 -8.41 25.62
CA LEU A 70 14.59 -7.22 24.78
C LEU A 70 13.23 -7.09 24.09
N ALA A 71 12.70 -8.18 23.54
CA ALA A 71 11.36 -8.19 22.94
C ALA A 71 10.29 -7.79 23.96
N LYS A 72 10.41 -8.26 25.20
CA LYS A 72 9.52 -7.90 26.30
C LYS A 72 9.59 -6.41 26.64
N SER A 73 10.78 -5.81 26.70
CA SER A 73 10.92 -4.37 26.99
C SER A 73 10.36 -3.51 25.86
N VAL A 74 10.67 -3.88 24.60
CA VAL A 74 10.14 -3.19 23.41
C VAL A 74 8.61 -3.28 23.37
N PHE A 75 8.05 -4.45 23.67
CA PHE A 75 6.61 -4.62 23.73
C PHE A 75 5.97 -3.79 24.85
N GLU A 76 6.60 -3.70 26.03
CA GLU A 76 6.14 -2.83 27.11
C GLU A 76 6.10 -1.35 26.66
N ASP A 77 7.12 -0.90 25.95
CA ASP A 77 7.19 0.47 25.43
C ASP A 77 6.06 0.73 24.41
N VAL A 78 5.81 -0.21 23.50
CA VAL A 78 4.68 -0.15 22.55
C VAL A 78 3.34 -0.07 23.27
N LEU A 79 3.12 -0.88 24.31
CA LEU A 79 1.88 -0.82 25.11
C LEU A 79 1.71 0.52 25.81
N ARG A 80 2.81 1.08 26.36
CA ARG A 80 2.82 2.39 27.02
C ARG A 80 2.51 3.51 26.05
N ASP A 81 3.06 3.45 24.84
CA ASP A 81 2.79 4.45 23.81
C ASP A 81 1.36 4.34 23.27
N ALA A 82 0.86 3.12 23.07
CA ALA A 82 -0.55 2.89 22.74
C ALA A 82 -1.50 3.48 23.81
N PHE A 83 -1.13 3.32 25.09
CA PHE A 83 -1.88 3.91 26.20
C PHE A 83 -1.81 5.44 26.22
N LYS A 84 -0.61 6.04 26.10
CA LYS A 84 -0.44 7.50 26.04
C LYS A 84 -1.25 8.10 24.90
N VAL A 85 -1.24 7.46 23.74
CA VAL A 85 -2.04 7.88 22.58
C VAL A 85 -3.52 7.80 22.94
N ALA A 86 -4.02 6.68 23.44
CA ALA A 86 -5.44 6.51 23.77
C ALA A 86 -5.97 7.46 24.87
N VAL A 87 -5.15 7.79 25.88
CA VAL A 87 -5.49 8.75 26.95
C VAL A 87 -5.47 10.19 26.46
N ASN A 88 -4.56 10.53 25.55
CA ASN A 88 -4.46 11.88 24.99
C ASN A 88 -5.34 12.09 23.75
N HIS A 89 -5.83 11.03 23.12
CA HIS A 89 -6.73 11.05 21.97
C HIS A 89 -8.00 11.90 22.18
N PRO A 90 -8.70 11.92 23.34
CA PRO A 90 -9.83 12.82 23.55
C PRO A 90 -9.41 14.30 23.63
N LYS A 91 -8.24 14.61 24.21
CA LYS A 91 -7.72 15.99 24.29
C LYS A 91 -7.17 16.47 22.95
N LYS A 92 -6.53 15.58 22.17
CA LYS A 92 -6.10 15.84 20.79
C LYS A 92 -7.29 15.98 19.86
N ARG A 93 -8.38 15.21 19.98
CA ARG A 93 -9.60 15.48 19.18
C ARG A 93 -10.23 16.83 19.53
N ALA A 94 -10.37 17.18 20.80
CA ALA A 94 -10.92 18.48 21.20
C ALA A 94 -9.98 19.66 20.83
N SER A 95 -8.67 19.46 20.88
CA SER A 95 -7.69 20.47 20.45
C SER A 95 -7.48 20.47 18.93
N GLN A 96 -7.67 19.36 18.22
CA GLN A 96 -7.67 19.25 16.76
C GLN A 96 -9.00 19.70 16.18
N GLU A 97 -10.13 19.64 16.90
CA GLU A 97 -11.40 20.25 16.50
C GLU A 97 -11.36 21.75 16.74
N LYS A 98 -10.81 22.21 17.88
CA LYS A 98 -10.56 23.64 18.12
C LYS A 98 -9.43 24.20 17.26
N ALA A 99 -8.42 23.39 16.93
CA ALA A 99 -7.37 23.73 15.98
C ALA A 99 -7.86 23.58 14.55
N ALA A 100 -8.77 22.67 14.17
CA ALA A 100 -9.38 22.63 12.84
C ALA A 100 -10.35 23.80 12.64
N ALA A 101 -11.01 24.25 13.72
CA ALA A 101 -11.77 25.50 13.73
C ALA A 101 -10.85 26.74 13.59
N LYS A 102 -9.57 26.65 13.99
CA LYS A 102 -8.56 27.71 13.81
C LYS A 102 -7.62 27.53 12.59
N PHE A 103 -7.50 26.32 12.04
CA PHE A 103 -6.75 25.88 10.85
C PHE A 103 -7.73 25.63 9.70
N LYS A 104 -8.57 26.62 9.43
CA LYS A 104 -8.71 27.03 8.03
C LYS A 104 -7.47 27.84 7.68
N LEU A 105 -6.41 27.22 7.14
CA LEU A 105 -5.48 27.80 6.14
C LEU A 105 -4.18 26.95 5.96
N ALA A 106 -4.31 25.73 5.48
CA ALA A 106 -3.29 25.12 4.61
C ALA A 106 -3.98 23.99 3.84
N LYS A 107 -4.75 24.37 2.82
CA LYS A 107 -5.31 23.42 1.85
C LYS A 107 -4.13 22.67 1.22
N PRO A 108 -4.10 21.33 1.19
CA PRO A 108 -3.68 20.67 -0.03
C PRO A 108 -4.68 21.17 -1.09
N LYS A 109 -4.20 21.96 -2.05
CA LYS A 109 -4.99 22.29 -3.22
C LYS A 109 -5.42 20.96 -3.86
N GLU A 110 -6.73 20.80 -4.04
CA GLU A 110 -7.41 19.80 -4.89
C GLU A 110 -7.86 18.47 -4.28
N LEU A 111 -8.97 18.45 -3.53
CA LEU A 111 -10.02 17.42 -3.72
C LEU A 111 -11.40 18.06 -3.50
N ALA A 112 -11.72 19.06 -4.33
CA ALA A 112 -13.05 19.60 -4.44
C ALA A 112 -13.94 18.64 -5.25
N GLY A 113 -14.27 17.48 -4.66
CA GLY A 113 -15.11 16.41 -5.21
C GLY A 113 -14.64 15.80 -6.53
N TYR A 114 -14.96 14.54 -6.76
CA TYR A 114 -14.70 13.87 -8.03
C TYR A 114 -15.71 14.32 -9.08
N GLY A 115 -15.19 14.83 -10.19
CA GLY A 115 -16.00 15.02 -11.39
C GLY A 115 -16.41 13.67 -11.98
N THR A 116 -17.42 13.68 -12.84
CA THR A 116 -17.93 12.46 -13.48
C THR A 116 -16.87 11.73 -14.33
N GLY A 117 -15.88 12.44 -14.86
CA GLY A 117 -14.73 11.84 -15.57
C GLY A 117 -13.83 11.01 -14.65
N LYS A 118 -13.49 11.54 -13.47
CA LYS A 118 -12.68 10.81 -12.48
C LYS A 118 -13.41 9.62 -11.89
N LEU A 119 -14.71 9.75 -11.66
CA LEU A 119 -15.55 8.61 -11.26
C LEU A 119 -15.61 7.55 -12.36
N ALA A 120 -15.69 7.94 -13.63
CA ALA A 120 -15.69 6.99 -14.74
C ALA A 120 -14.38 6.16 -14.76
N GLU A 121 -13.24 6.80 -14.53
CA GLU A 121 -11.94 6.13 -14.38
C GLU A 121 -11.94 5.13 -13.21
N PHE A 122 -12.31 5.58 -12.00
CA PHE A 122 -12.27 4.71 -10.81
C PHE A 122 -13.21 3.51 -10.89
N PHE A 123 -14.39 3.69 -11.48
CA PHE A 123 -15.38 2.63 -11.63
C PHE A 123 -15.17 1.78 -12.88
N GLY A 124 -14.21 2.14 -13.76
CA GLY A 124 -13.98 1.45 -15.03
C GLY A 124 -15.19 1.49 -15.98
N VAL A 125 -15.98 2.57 -15.96
CA VAL A 125 -17.20 2.73 -16.78
C VAL A 125 -17.18 4.02 -17.58
N SER A 126 -18.13 4.18 -18.50
CA SER A 126 -18.27 5.43 -19.25
C SER A 126 -18.80 6.59 -18.38
N VAL A 127 -18.45 7.82 -18.74
CA VAL A 127 -19.03 9.04 -18.11
C VAL A 127 -20.55 9.07 -18.24
N THR A 128 -21.10 8.53 -19.34
CA THR A 128 -22.54 8.38 -19.56
C THR A 128 -23.17 7.46 -18.51
N THR A 129 -22.51 6.35 -18.16
CA THR A 129 -22.96 5.43 -17.12
C THR A 129 -23.02 6.13 -15.76
N ILE A 130 -21.99 6.89 -15.41
CA ILE A 130 -21.97 7.70 -14.17
C ILE A 130 -23.11 8.72 -14.17
N ASN A 131 -23.36 9.38 -15.31
CA ASN A 131 -24.46 10.34 -15.43
C ASN A 131 -25.83 9.68 -15.20
N ASN A 132 -26.03 8.47 -15.73
CA ASN A 132 -27.26 7.70 -15.53
C ASN A 132 -27.44 7.32 -14.05
N TRP A 133 -26.37 6.84 -13.39
CA TRP A 133 -26.42 6.49 -11.97
C TRP A 133 -26.70 7.69 -11.05
N ILE A 134 -26.19 8.87 -11.41
CA ILE A 134 -26.55 10.13 -10.73
C ILE A 134 -28.03 10.44 -10.94
N GLY A 135 -28.56 10.27 -12.16
CA GLY A 135 -29.99 10.46 -12.46
C GLY A 135 -30.90 9.48 -11.71
N GLU A 136 -30.47 8.24 -11.55
CA GLU A 136 -31.16 7.19 -10.79
C GLU A 136 -31.07 7.41 -9.26
N GLY A 137 -30.18 8.32 -8.82
CA GLY A 137 -30.00 8.63 -7.40
C GLY A 137 -29.31 7.52 -6.61
N ARG A 138 -28.37 6.81 -7.25
CA ARG A 138 -27.54 5.77 -6.63
C ARG A 138 -26.44 6.32 -5.73
N PHE A 139 -26.12 7.61 -5.87
CA PHE A 139 -25.20 8.32 -5.00
C PHE A 139 -25.95 8.91 -3.81
N LEU A 140 -25.50 8.63 -2.58
CA LEU A 140 -26.15 8.98 -1.33
C LEU A 140 -25.17 9.74 -0.43
N TRP A 141 -25.64 10.83 0.15
CA TRP A 141 -24.89 11.63 1.11
C TRP A 141 -25.50 11.50 2.50
N GLU A 142 -24.68 11.16 3.49
CA GLU A 142 -25.12 11.08 4.89
C GLU A 142 -25.09 12.47 5.52
N GLN A 143 -26.24 12.93 6.02
CA GLN A 143 -26.34 14.17 6.79
C GLN A 143 -26.02 13.93 8.28
N GLU A 144 -25.69 14.99 9.02
CA GLU A 144 -25.38 14.96 10.46
C GLU A 144 -26.49 14.34 11.34
N ASN A 145 -27.72 14.27 10.81
CA ASN A 145 -28.87 13.64 11.45
C ASN A 145 -29.03 12.14 11.12
N GLY A 146 -28.05 11.52 10.44
CA GLY A 146 -28.08 10.13 9.99
C GLY A 146 -29.01 9.85 8.81
N ARG A 147 -29.57 10.89 8.16
CA ARG A 147 -30.41 10.72 6.96
C ARG A 147 -29.55 10.66 5.70
N MET A 148 -29.85 9.69 4.84
CA MET A 148 -29.28 9.58 3.51
C MET A 148 -30.05 10.45 2.51
N VAL A 149 -29.35 11.34 1.82
CA VAL A 149 -29.91 12.20 0.78
C VAL A 149 -29.32 11.82 -0.57
N LYS A 150 -30.20 11.61 -1.57
CA LYS A 150 -29.77 11.30 -2.94
C LYS A 150 -29.07 12.50 -3.56
N VAL A 151 -27.90 12.24 -4.13
CA VAL A 151 -27.14 13.21 -4.92
C VAL A 151 -27.63 13.12 -6.35
N VAL A 152 -28.60 13.98 -6.69
CA VAL A 152 -29.20 14.10 -8.02
C VAL A 152 -28.96 15.49 -8.61
N ARG A 153 -28.98 15.58 -9.94
CA ARG A 153 -28.92 16.88 -10.64
C ARG A 153 -30.13 17.72 -10.34
N LYS A 154 -29.90 18.96 -9.90
CA LYS A 154 -30.95 19.98 -9.82
C LYS A 154 -31.22 20.59 -11.19
N THR A 155 -30.18 20.67 -12.04
CA THR A 155 -30.34 21.13 -13.43
C THR A 155 -29.59 20.24 -14.46
N PRO A 156 -30.09 20.10 -15.70
CA PRO A 156 -29.55 19.15 -16.69
C PRO A 156 -28.09 19.37 -17.10
N LYS A 157 -27.60 20.62 -17.02
CA LYS A 157 -26.23 21.03 -17.41
C LYS A 157 -25.31 21.25 -16.21
N GLU A 158 -25.74 20.89 -15.00
CA GLU A 158 -24.95 21.08 -13.80
C GLU A 158 -23.74 20.14 -13.77
N LYS A 159 -22.55 20.72 -13.60
CA LYS A 159 -21.33 19.97 -13.34
C LYS A 159 -21.33 19.54 -11.87
N ILE A 160 -21.86 18.36 -11.60
CA ILE A 160 -21.83 17.77 -10.25
C ILE A 160 -20.41 17.29 -9.94
N LYS A 161 -20.00 17.58 -8.70
CA LYS A 161 -18.81 17.03 -8.07
C LYS A 161 -19.28 16.16 -6.91
N ILE A 162 -18.93 14.88 -6.94
CA ILE A 162 -19.29 13.91 -5.91
C ILE A 162 -18.22 13.90 -4.85
N HIS A 163 -18.60 14.06 -3.58
CA HIS A 163 -17.65 14.07 -2.49
C HIS A 163 -17.12 12.64 -2.23
N PRO A 164 -15.85 12.44 -1.81
CA PRO A 164 -15.30 11.12 -1.52
C PRO A 164 -16.12 10.29 -0.52
N ASP A 165 -16.68 10.92 0.51
CA ASP A 165 -17.54 10.25 1.51
C ASP A 165 -18.97 9.97 1.03
N THR A 166 -19.26 10.18 -0.25
CA THR A 166 -20.56 9.81 -0.82
C THR A 166 -20.65 8.29 -0.90
N TRP A 167 -21.77 7.74 -0.46
CA TRP A 167 -22.10 6.34 -0.62
C TRP A 167 -22.64 6.05 -2.02
N PHE A 168 -22.33 4.89 -2.57
CA PHE A 168 -22.82 4.43 -3.86
C PHE A 168 -23.52 3.08 -3.74
N ASP A 169 -24.72 2.99 -4.30
CA ASP A 169 -25.50 1.75 -4.43
C ASP A 169 -25.22 1.07 -5.77
N ALA A 170 -24.44 -0.01 -5.72
CA ALA A 170 -24.10 -0.76 -6.90
C ALA A 170 -25.31 -1.53 -7.47
N PRO A 171 -25.33 -1.80 -8.79
CA PRO A 171 -26.32 -2.68 -9.40
C PRO A 171 -26.40 -4.07 -8.76
N SER A 172 -25.29 -4.54 -8.16
CA SER A 172 -25.21 -5.81 -7.43
C SER A 172 -25.93 -5.78 -6.06
N GLY A 173 -26.40 -4.62 -5.60
CA GLY A 173 -27.01 -4.45 -4.27
C GLY A 173 -26.01 -4.21 -3.14
N VAL A 174 -24.71 -4.18 -3.46
CA VAL A 174 -23.66 -3.83 -2.49
C VAL A 174 -23.52 -2.30 -2.42
N ARG A 175 -23.38 -1.78 -1.19
CA ARG A 175 -23.13 -0.37 -0.92
C ARG A 175 -21.68 -0.15 -0.49
N TYR A 176 -21.01 0.79 -1.11
CA TYR A 176 -19.62 1.17 -0.80
C TYR A 176 -19.43 2.68 -0.87
N GLN A 177 -18.37 3.19 -0.25
CA GLN A 177 -18.04 4.61 -0.33
C GLN A 177 -17.23 4.91 -1.60
N VAL A 178 -17.44 6.08 -2.19
CA VAL A 178 -16.70 6.50 -3.39
C VAL A 178 -15.19 6.59 -3.10
N LYS A 179 -14.79 6.93 -1.88
CA LYS A 179 -13.39 6.90 -1.46
C LYS A 179 -12.77 5.50 -1.51
N GLU A 180 -13.52 4.45 -1.13
CA GLU A 180 -13.02 3.07 -1.13
C GLU A 180 -12.75 2.59 -2.55
N VAL A 181 -13.60 2.98 -3.51
CA VAL A 181 -13.39 2.70 -4.94
C VAL A 181 -12.16 3.43 -5.47
N ALA A 182 -11.98 4.69 -5.07
CA ALA A 182 -10.82 5.48 -5.48
C ALA A 182 -9.51 4.92 -4.91
N GLU A 183 -9.52 4.47 -3.65
CA GLU A 183 -8.38 3.83 -2.99
C GLU A 183 -8.04 2.48 -3.63
N ALA A 184 -9.05 1.64 -3.90
CA ALA A 184 -8.86 0.36 -4.60
C ALA A 184 -8.24 0.56 -5.99
N PHE A 185 -8.76 1.52 -6.77
CA PHE A 185 -8.20 1.85 -8.08
C PHE A 185 -6.73 2.30 -8.01
N GLN A 186 -6.37 3.10 -7.00
CA GLN A 186 -4.98 3.55 -6.82
C GLN A 186 -4.05 2.39 -6.41
N ALA A 187 -4.54 1.49 -5.55
CA ALA A 187 -3.79 0.29 -5.18
C ALA A 187 -3.53 -0.60 -6.41
N ASP A 188 -4.54 -0.83 -7.23
CA ASP A 188 -4.43 -1.61 -8.48
C ASP A 188 -3.43 -0.96 -9.46
N GLN A 189 -3.45 0.37 -9.60
CA GLN A 189 -2.47 1.08 -10.44
C GLN A 189 -1.04 0.94 -9.91
N HIS A 190 -0.85 1.08 -8.59
CA HIS A 190 0.46 0.96 -7.98
C HIS A 190 1.01 -0.46 -8.10
N GLU A 191 0.18 -1.49 -7.94
CA GLU A 191 0.55 -2.89 -8.16
C GLU A 191 0.95 -3.13 -9.62
N TRP A 192 0.16 -2.61 -10.57
CA TRP A 192 0.48 -2.71 -11.99
C TRP A 192 1.80 -2.01 -12.34
N GLU A 193 2.03 -0.80 -11.84
CA GLU A 193 3.28 -0.06 -12.06
C GLU A 193 4.49 -0.75 -11.43
N SER A 194 4.35 -1.26 -10.20
CA SER A 194 5.39 -2.01 -9.50
C SER A 194 5.74 -3.31 -10.25
N SER A 195 4.73 -4.06 -10.72
CA SER A 195 4.94 -5.28 -11.50
C SER A 195 5.63 -5.03 -12.84
N LYS A 196 5.43 -3.84 -13.40
CA LYS A 196 6.06 -3.41 -14.64
C LYS A 196 7.53 -3.05 -14.42
N GLN A 197 7.86 -2.41 -13.30
CA GLN A 197 9.23 -2.11 -12.90
C GLN A 197 10.03 -3.37 -12.53
N GLU A 198 9.43 -4.34 -11.83
CA GLU A 198 10.10 -5.59 -11.46
C GLU A 198 10.37 -6.53 -12.65
N ASN A 199 9.58 -6.45 -13.74
CA ASN A 199 9.76 -7.28 -14.93
C ASN A 199 10.47 -6.57 -16.10
N THR A 200 10.82 -5.29 -15.96
CA THR A 200 11.68 -4.61 -16.94
C THR A 200 13.14 -4.85 -16.58
N VAL A 201 13.64 -6.04 -16.90
CA VAL A 201 15.08 -6.19 -17.19
C VAL A 201 15.34 -5.31 -18.41
N SER A 202 16.31 -4.40 -18.35
CA SER A 202 16.65 -3.57 -19.50
C SER A 202 16.97 -4.45 -20.71
N GLU A 203 16.64 -4.03 -21.93
CA GLU A 203 17.03 -4.76 -23.16
C GLU A 203 18.53 -5.09 -23.13
N GLN A 204 19.34 -4.17 -22.61
CA GLN A 204 20.79 -4.33 -22.46
C GLN A 204 21.17 -5.42 -21.44
N GLU A 205 20.48 -5.48 -20.30
CA GLU A 205 20.71 -6.50 -19.27
C GLU A 205 20.27 -7.88 -19.78
N GLN A 206 19.19 -7.94 -20.57
CA GLN A 206 18.73 -9.17 -21.20
C GLN A 206 19.71 -9.66 -22.26
N ILE A 207 20.25 -8.77 -23.09
CA ILE A 207 21.31 -9.10 -24.06
C ILE A 207 22.55 -9.62 -23.32
N GLN A 208 22.97 -8.97 -22.22
CA GLN A 208 24.12 -9.40 -21.42
C GLN A 208 23.90 -10.81 -20.83
N LEU A 209 22.71 -11.11 -20.33
CA LEU A 209 22.35 -12.45 -19.84
C LEU A 209 22.45 -13.51 -20.94
N TYR A 210 22.03 -13.20 -22.17
CA TYR A 210 22.17 -14.13 -23.30
C TYR A 210 23.64 -14.33 -23.70
N LEU A 211 24.45 -13.28 -23.69
CA LEU A 211 25.89 -13.39 -23.96
C LEU A 211 26.61 -14.23 -22.90
N ASP A 212 26.28 -14.04 -21.62
CA ASP A 212 26.83 -14.83 -20.53
C ASP A 212 26.39 -16.29 -20.62
N HIS A 213 25.15 -16.55 -21.04
CA HIS A 213 24.65 -17.89 -21.31
C HIS A 213 25.46 -18.57 -22.43
N PHE A 214 25.69 -17.90 -23.56
CA PHE A 214 26.49 -18.46 -24.65
C PHE A 214 27.94 -18.69 -24.24
N LYS A 215 28.58 -17.73 -23.56
CA LYS A 215 29.92 -17.91 -23.00
C LYS A 215 29.98 -19.14 -22.10
N LYS A 216 29.01 -19.32 -21.20
CA LYS A 216 28.97 -20.49 -20.32
C LYS A 216 28.73 -21.81 -21.08
N LYS A 217 27.88 -21.80 -22.12
CA LYS A 217 27.60 -22.97 -22.97
C LYS A 217 28.83 -23.45 -23.74
N TYR A 218 29.70 -22.52 -24.14
CA TYR A 218 30.92 -22.80 -24.90
C TYR A 218 32.21 -22.59 -24.08
N ASN A 219 32.21 -23.02 -22.81
CA ASN A 219 33.39 -23.08 -21.93
C ASN A 219 34.13 -21.75 -21.70
N GLY A 220 33.44 -20.63 -21.85
CA GLY A 220 33.98 -19.28 -21.66
C GLY A 220 34.76 -18.75 -22.86
N GLU A 221 34.71 -19.44 -24.00
CA GLU A 221 35.36 -19.01 -25.23
C GLU A 221 34.57 -17.89 -25.93
N ASP A 222 35.28 -16.99 -26.61
CA ASP A 222 34.67 -15.91 -27.37
C ASP A 222 34.08 -16.41 -28.70
N PHE A 223 33.10 -15.69 -29.24
CA PHE A 223 32.42 -16.04 -30.50
C PHE A 223 33.38 -16.42 -31.64
N ASN A 224 34.47 -15.67 -31.82
CA ASN A 224 35.47 -15.93 -32.87
C ASN A 224 36.27 -17.21 -32.62
N ALA A 225 36.48 -17.62 -31.36
CA ALA A 225 37.17 -18.86 -31.03
C ALA A 225 36.28 -20.09 -31.28
N VAL A 226 34.99 -19.96 -30.96
CA VAL A 226 34.00 -21.05 -31.08
C VAL A 226 33.53 -21.24 -32.53
N PHE A 227 33.30 -20.14 -33.24
CA PHE A 227 32.63 -20.14 -34.55
C PHE A 227 33.45 -19.50 -35.68
N GLY A 228 34.53 -18.76 -35.38
CA GLY A 228 35.28 -18.01 -36.40
C GLY A 228 36.05 -18.88 -37.41
N ASN A 229 36.42 -20.12 -37.05
CA ASN A 229 37.16 -21.05 -37.92
C ASN A 229 36.40 -22.36 -38.19
N LYS A 230 35.15 -22.50 -37.73
CA LYS A 230 34.35 -23.70 -37.99
C LYS A 230 33.81 -23.69 -39.42
N ASN A 231 33.87 -24.84 -40.09
CA ASN A 231 33.25 -25.00 -41.40
C ASN A 231 31.74 -25.14 -41.20
N TRP A 232 30.96 -24.20 -41.76
CA TRP A 232 29.51 -24.12 -41.59
C TRP A 232 28.80 -25.43 -41.96
N ASP A 233 29.33 -26.18 -42.93
CA ASP A 233 28.81 -27.49 -43.36
C ASP A 233 28.95 -28.63 -42.33
N SER A 234 29.66 -28.40 -41.22
CA SER A 234 29.87 -29.38 -40.14
C SER A 234 29.14 -29.02 -38.84
N MET A 235 28.36 -27.93 -38.86
CA MET A 235 27.62 -27.48 -37.69
C MET A 235 26.32 -28.24 -37.52
N THR A 236 25.93 -28.43 -36.27
CA THR A 236 24.57 -28.87 -35.96
C THR A 236 23.59 -27.70 -36.09
N SER A 237 22.31 -27.98 -36.38
CA SER A 237 21.28 -26.94 -36.50
C SER A 237 21.11 -26.09 -35.22
N GLU A 238 21.48 -26.65 -34.06
CA GLU A 238 21.51 -25.92 -32.79
C GLU A 238 22.68 -24.92 -32.74
N GLU A 239 23.88 -25.33 -33.16
CA GLU A 239 25.05 -24.45 -33.21
C GLU A 239 24.90 -23.33 -34.26
N GLU A 240 24.22 -23.60 -35.39
CA GLU A 240 23.89 -22.57 -36.38
C GLU A 240 22.95 -21.51 -35.81
N THR A 241 21.94 -21.94 -35.06
CA THR A 241 20.98 -21.05 -34.39
C THR A 241 21.67 -20.22 -33.32
N ASP A 242 22.52 -20.85 -32.51
CA ASP A 242 23.30 -20.17 -31.47
C ASP A 242 24.28 -19.15 -32.07
N ALA A 243 24.96 -19.48 -33.17
CA ALA A 243 25.87 -18.56 -33.85
C ALA A 243 25.12 -17.35 -34.45
N ALA A 244 23.95 -17.57 -35.05
CA ALA A 244 23.10 -16.50 -35.57
C ALA A 244 22.60 -15.58 -34.45
N MET A 245 22.12 -16.14 -33.33
CA MET A 245 21.66 -15.35 -32.18
C MET A 245 22.80 -14.58 -31.51
N TRP A 246 23.96 -15.22 -31.29
CA TRP A 246 25.09 -14.59 -30.63
C TRP A 246 25.68 -13.46 -31.48
N SER A 247 25.84 -13.66 -32.78
CA SER A 247 26.31 -12.60 -33.69
C SER A 247 25.35 -11.41 -33.74
N PHE A 248 24.03 -11.66 -33.75
CA PHE A 248 23.02 -10.60 -33.69
C PHE A 248 23.12 -9.75 -32.42
N PHE A 249 23.30 -10.40 -31.26
CA PHE A 249 23.46 -9.69 -29.98
C PHE A 249 24.76 -8.88 -29.89
N LEU A 250 25.87 -9.41 -30.43
CA LEU A 250 27.14 -8.68 -30.49
C LEU A 250 27.04 -7.44 -31.40
N GLN A 251 26.38 -7.58 -32.55
CA GLN A 251 26.16 -6.47 -33.47
C GLN A 251 25.25 -5.39 -32.86
N ARG A 252 24.20 -5.81 -32.14
CA ARG A 252 23.29 -4.89 -31.45
C ARG A 252 24.00 -4.03 -30.41
N ILE A 253 24.93 -4.60 -29.64
CA ILE A 253 25.75 -3.83 -28.69
C ILE A 253 26.68 -2.87 -29.43
N SER A 254 27.33 -3.30 -30.52
CA SER A 254 28.22 -2.41 -31.29
C SER A 254 27.52 -1.25 -31.98
N ASP A 255 26.26 -1.44 -32.39
CA ASP A 255 25.43 -0.40 -33.01
C ASP A 255 24.95 0.63 -31.96
N GLU A 256 24.68 0.18 -30.73
CA GLU A 256 24.34 1.07 -29.60
C GLU A 256 25.55 1.87 -29.09
N GLU A 257 26.76 1.31 -29.10
CA GLU A 257 27.99 2.04 -28.77
C GLU A 257 28.33 3.09 -29.84
N ASN A 258 28.19 2.77 -31.13
CA ASN A 258 28.43 3.72 -32.23
C ASN A 258 27.39 4.86 -32.34
N THR A 259 26.21 4.73 -31.73
CA THR A 259 25.18 5.79 -31.74
C THR A 259 25.29 6.75 -30.55
N ARG A 260 26.26 6.55 -29.65
CA ARG A 260 26.54 7.42 -28.49
C ARG A 260 27.77 8.34 -28.67
N ASP A 261 28.47 8.25 -29.80
CA ASP A 261 29.51 9.20 -30.26
C ASP A 261 28.94 10.21 -31.28
#